data_AF-A0A9P4NGJ8-F1
#
_entry.id   AF-A0A9P4NGJ8-F1
#
_cell.length_a   1.000
_cell.length_b   1.000
_cell.length_c   1.000
_cell.angle_alpha   90.00
_cell.angle_beta   90.00
_cell.angle_gamma   90.00
#
_symmetry.space_group_name_H-M   'P 1'
#
loop_
_entity.id
_entity.type
_entity.pdbx_description
1 polymer ?
#
loop_
_entity_poly.entity_id
_entity_poly.type
_entity_poly.pdbx_seq_one_letter_code
_entity_poly.pdbx_strand_id
1 'polypeptide(L)'
;GNAITQAFYAEKILPQHIKEIQALEAHYSYRFRLQEDRDPSHGNRSSNNPCAKLKTAAGLLILVHPPQSLDLNPIELCWQIIKQRLRGKQ
;
A
#
# COMPACT_ATOMS: atom_id res chain seq x y z
N GLY A 1 6.02 19.63 -0.37
CA GLY A 1 6.10 18.28 -0.96
C GLY A 1 4.85 18.07 -1.79
N ASN A 2 4.98 17.59 -3.03
CA ASN A 2 3.82 17.27 -3.85
C ASN A 2 3.16 16.02 -3.29
N ALA A 3 2.09 16.20 -2.52
CA ALA A 3 1.29 15.10 -2.00
C ALA A 3 0.72 14.34 -3.20
N ILE A 4 0.93 13.02 -3.23
CA ILE A 4 0.28 12.15 -4.21
C ILE A 4 -1.24 12.30 -4.02
N THR A 5 -1.98 12.46 -5.12
CA THR A 5 -3.44 12.56 -5.04
C THR A 5 -4.08 11.17 -5.11
N GLN A 6 -5.32 11.04 -4.65
CA GLN A 6 -6.07 9.79 -4.83
C GLN A 6 -6.20 9.39 -6.31
N ALA A 7 -6.39 10.36 -7.20
CA ALA A 7 -6.48 10.11 -8.63
C ALA A 7 -5.17 9.52 -9.17
N PHE A 8 -4.03 10.13 -8.82
CA PHE A 8 -2.72 9.64 -9.23
C PHE A 8 -2.44 8.24 -8.66
N TYR A 9 -2.71 8.02 -7.37
CA TYR A 9 -2.53 6.72 -6.75
C TYR A 9 -3.38 5.64 -7.43
N ALA A 10 -4.67 5.93 -7.65
CA ALA A 10 -5.62 5.03 -8.32
C ALA A 10 -5.22 4.72 -9.77
N GLU A 11 -4.68 5.69 -10.51
CA GLU A 11 -4.37 5.53 -11.93
C GLU A 11 -2.99 4.91 -12.17
N LYS A 12 -1.99 5.27 -11.35
CA LYS A 12 -0.58 4.96 -11.64
C LYS A 12 0.06 3.94 -10.70
N ILE A 13 -0.41 3.82 -9.45
CA ILE A 13 0.26 3.00 -8.43
C ILE A 13 -0.56 1.76 -8.08
N LEU A 14 -1.81 1.96 -7.66
CA LEU A 14 -2.70 0.89 -7.22
C LEU A 14 -2.89 -0.25 -8.24
N PRO A 15 -2.97 -0.01 -9.58
CA PRO A 15 -3.12 -1.10 -10.55
C PRO A 15 -1.95 -2.08 -10.54
N GLN A 16 -0.74 -1.59 -10.28
CA GLN A 16 0.44 -2.45 -10.19
C GLN A 16 0.37 -3.35 -8.95
N HIS A 17 -0.03 -2.81 -7.79
CA HIS A 17 -0.24 -3.61 -6.59
C HIS A 17 -1.34 -4.67 -6.76
N ILE A 18 -2.46 -4.31 -7.42
CA ILE A 18 -3.53 -5.26 -7.74
C ILE A 18 -2.98 -6.43 -8.57
N LYS A 19 -2.22 -6.12 -9.63
CA LYS A 19 -1.63 -7.12 -10.52
C LYS A 19 -0.67 -8.05 -9.76
N GLU A 20 0.19 -7.50 -8.92
CA GLU A 20 1.16 -8.27 -8.12
C GLU A 20 0.47 -9.16 -7.10
N ILE A 21 -0.51 -8.63 -6.36
CA ILE A 21 -1.28 -9.41 -5.39
C ILE A 21 -1.99 -10.56 -6.08
N GLN A 22 -2.68 -10.33 -7.19
CA GLN A 22 -3.36 -11.38 -7.94
C GLN A 22 -2.38 -12.45 -8.46
N ALA A 23 -1.19 -12.05 -8.92
CA ALA A 23 -0.16 -13.00 -9.32
C ALA A 23 0.34 -13.85 -8.14
N LEU A 24 0.52 -13.24 -6.96
CA LEU A 24 0.88 -13.96 -5.74
C LEU A 24 -0.24 -14.92 -5.28
N GLU A 25 -1.50 -14.47 -5.31
CA GLU A 25 -2.66 -15.31 -4.97
C GLU A 25 -2.75 -16.52 -5.92
N ALA A 26 -2.53 -16.32 -7.21
CA ALA A 26 -2.50 -17.40 -8.20
C ALA A 26 -1.32 -18.37 -7.98
N HIS A 27 -0.13 -17.86 -7.65
CA HIS A 27 1.06 -18.69 -7.46
C HIS A 27 1.01 -19.53 -6.18
N TYR A 28 0.60 -18.92 -5.07
CA TYR A 28 0.63 -19.57 -3.77
C TYR A 28 -0.71 -20.20 -3.35
N SER A 29 -1.79 -19.98 -4.10
CA SER A 29 -3.15 -20.43 -3.74
C SER A 29 -3.61 -19.94 -2.35
N TYR A 30 -3.15 -18.76 -1.93
CA TYR A 30 -3.54 -18.09 -0.69
C TYR A 30 -4.16 -16.72 -0.98
N ARG A 31 -4.94 -16.21 -0.04
CA ARG A 31 -5.42 -14.82 -0.06
C ARG A 31 -4.39 -13.91 0.60
N PHE A 32 -4.03 -12.82 -0.07
CA PHE A 32 -3.11 -11.82 0.47
C PHE A 32 -3.87 -10.59 0.94
N ARG A 33 -3.32 -9.90 1.95
CA ARG A 33 -3.87 -8.64 2.48
C ARG A 33 -2.96 -7.49 2.09
N LEU A 34 -3.53 -6.45 1.49
CA LEU A 34 -2.85 -5.18 1.25
C LEU A 34 -2.82 -4.37 2.55
N GLN A 35 -1.64 -4.00 3.02
CA GLN A 35 -1.46 -3.06 4.12
C GLN A 35 -1.00 -1.72 3.56
N GLU A 36 -1.72 -0.67 3.94
CA GLU A 36 -1.40 0.73 3.64
C GLU A 36 -1.49 1.54 4.94
N ASP A 37 -0.86 2.70 4.98
CA ASP A 37 -1.02 3.62 6.10
C ASP A 37 -2.33 4.44 5.97
N ARG A 38 -2.48 5.51 6.77
CA ARG A 38 -3.65 6.40 6.69
C ARG A 38 -3.45 7.63 5.82
N ASP A 39 -2.52 7.59 4.86
CA ASP A 39 -2.36 8.69 3.90
C ASP A 39 -3.68 8.95 3.14
N PRO A 40 -4.09 10.23 2.99
CA PRO A 40 -5.33 10.58 2.30
C PRO A 40 -5.42 10.05 0.86
N SER A 41 -4.29 9.86 0.18
CA SER A 41 -4.20 9.37 -1.20
C SER A 41 -4.67 7.93 -1.37
N HIS A 42 -4.67 7.12 -0.31
CA HIS A 42 -5.12 5.72 -0.37
C HIS A 42 -6.64 5.57 -0.37
N GLY A 43 -7.40 6.65 -0.14
CA GLY A 43 -8.85 6.62 -0.17
C GLY A 43 -9.49 5.91 1.03
N ASN A 44 -8.78 5.81 2.16
CA ASN A 44 -9.20 5.03 3.32
C ASN A 44 -10.30 5.71 4.18
N ARG A 45 -10.73 6.93 3.83
CA ARG A 45 -11.70 7.74 4.59
C ARG A 45 -13.14 7.61 4.09
N SER A 46 -13.36 7.07 2.90
CA SER A 46 -14.71 6.86 2.33
C SER A 46 -14.73 5.62 1.45
N SER A 47 -15.91 5.02 1.27
CA SER A 47 -16.10 3.91 0.32
C SER A 47 -16.36 4.40 -1.11
N ASN A 48 -16.79 5.66 -1.27
CA ASN A 48 -17.11 6.27 -2.55
C ASN A 48 -15.96 7.14 -3.08
N ASN A 49 -14.80 6.53 -3.32
CA ASN A 49 -13.67 7.18 -4.03
C ASN A 49 -13.01 6.19 -5.01
N PRO A 50 -12.19 6.68 -5.96
CA PRO A 50 -11.58 5.83 -6.98
C PRO A 50 -10.75 4.67 -6.41
N CYS A 51 -9.98 4.91 -5.34
CA CYS A 51 -9.13 3.89 -4.73
C CYS A 51 -9.97 2.78 -4.09
N ALA A 52 -10.99 3.15 -3.29
CA ALA A 52 -11.88 2.19 -2.64
C ALA A 52 -12.67 1.36 -3.66
N LYS A 53 -13.14 1.98 -4.75
CA LYS A 53 -13.83 1.29 -5.85
C LYS A 53 -12.92 0.30 -6.56
N LEU A 54 -11.68 0.68 -6.87
CA LEU A 54 -10.71 -0.21 -7.51
C LEU A 54 -10.32 -1.39 -6.60
N LYS A 55 -10.04 -1.14 -5.32
CA LYS A 55 -9.73 -2.19 -4.33
C LYS A 55 -10.89 -3.20 -4.21
N THR A 56 -12.12 -2.69 -4.15
CA THR A 56 -13.33 -3.53 -4.06
C THR A 56 -13.56 -4.33 -5.35
N ALA A 57 -13.45 -3.70 -6.51
CA ALA A 57 -13.62 -4.35 -7.81
C ALA A 57 -12.57 -5.44 -8.07
N ALA A 58 -11.34 -5.23 -7.59
CA ALA A 58 -10.26 -6.21 -7.63
C ALA A 58 -10.39 -7.30 -6.55
N GLY A 59 -11.35 -7.19 -5.64
CA GLY A 59 -11.58 -8.14 -4.56
C GLY A 59 -10.45 -8.19 -3.52
N LEU A 60 -9.70 -7.10 -3.35
CA LEU A 60 -8.57 -7.05 -2.40
C LEU A 60 -9.05 -7.12 -0.94
N LEU A 61 -8.30 -7.85 -0.11
CA LEU A 61 -8.45 -7.78 1.34
C LEU A 61 -7.53 -6.68 1.88
N ILE A 62 -8.07 -5.74 2.65
CA ILE A 62 -7.27 -4.66 3.26
C ILE A 62 -6.96 -5.01 4.71
N LEU A 63 -5.71 -4.84 5.13
CA LEU A 63 -5.32 -4.93 6.52
C LEU A 63 -5.64 -3.61 7.23
N VAL A 64 -6.36 -3.68 8.34
CA VAL A 64 -6.65 -2.50 9.16
C VAL A 64 -5.36 -2.05 9.84
N HIS A 65 -4.92 -0.84 9.54
CA HIS A 65 -3.73 -0.23 10.14
C HIS A 65 -4.10 1.01 10.99
N PRO A 66 -3.60 1.11 12.24
CA PRO A 66 -3.82 2.28 13.08
C PRO A 66 -3.07 3.51 12.52
N PRO A 67 -3.60 4.74 12.72
CA PRO A 67 -2.88 5.95 12.34
C PRO A 67 -1.61 6.12 13.16
N GLN A 68 -0.59 6.76 12.57
CA GLN A 68 0.65 7.15 13.27
C GLN A 68 1.44 5.98 13.87
N SER A 69 1.24 4.75 13.36
CA SER A 69 1.88 3.53 13.85
C SER A 69 2.92 2.99 12.85
N LEU A 70 3.91 3.83 12.55
CA LEU A 70 5.01 3.48 11.65
C LEU A 70 5.79 2.24 12.12
N ASP A 71 5.89 2.04 13.42
CA ASP A 71 6.48 0.86 14.06
C ASP A 71 5.74 -0.45 13.75
N LEU A 72 4.45 -0.37 13.42
CA LEU A 72 3.62 -1.50 13.01
C LEU A 72 3.61 -1.73 11.50
N ASN A 73 4.35 -0.92 10.73
CA ASN A 73 4.48 -1.07 9.29
C ASN A 73 5.85 -1.71 8.94
N PRO A 74 5.89 -2.96 8.45
CA PRO A 74 7.14 -3.64 8.16
C PRO A 74 7.98 -2.94 7.09
N ILE A 75 7.38 -2.12 6.21
CA ILE A 75 8.13 -1.36 5.20
C ILE A 75 9.09 -0.35 5.83
N GLU A 76 8.79 0.14 7.04
CA GLU A 76 9.65 1.09 7.75
C GLU A 76 10.99 0.46 8.13
N LEU A 77 10.99 -0.82 8.52
CA LEU A 77 12.22 -1.56 8.77
C LEU A 77 13.02 -1.77 7.47
N CYS A 78 12.36 -2.09 6.36
CA CYS A 78 13.02 -2.15 5.05
C CYS A 78 13.69 -0.81 4.71
N TRP A 79 13.00 0.31 4.92
CA TRP A 79 13.57 1.64 4.70
C TRP A 79 14.72 1.96 5.65
N GLN A 80 14.66 1.55 6.91
CA GLN A 80 15.77 1.72 7.85
C GLN A 80 17.03 1.02 7.36
N ILE A 81 16.91 -0.23 6.89
CA ILE A 81 18.02 -1.00 6.33
C ILE A 81 18.58 -0.32 5.08
N ILE A 82 17.71 0.13 4.16
CA ILE A 82 18.12 0.86 2.95
C ILE A 82 18.87 2.14 3.32
N LYS A 83 18.32 2.94 4.25
CA LYS A 83 18.94 4.19 4.72
C LYS A 83 20.30 3.96 5.36
N GLN A 84 20.46 2.91 6.17
CA GLN A 84 21.74 2.54 6.76
C GLN A 84 22.78 2.21 5.69
N ARG A 85 22.40 1.44 4.66
CA ARG A 85 23.30 1.10 3.55
C ARG A 85 23.69 2.32 2.71
N LEU A 86 22.73 3.20 2.42
CA LEU A 86 22.97 4.41 1.62
C LEU A 86 23.84 5.46 2.34
N ARG A 87 23.77 5.53 3.67
CA ARG A 87 24.62 6.43 4.47
C ARG A 87 26.11 6.02 4.46
N GLY A 88 26.42 4.81 3.98
CA GLY A 88 27.75 4.22 4.08
C GLY A 88 28.08 3.77 5.50
N LYS A 89 29.12 2.95 5.67
CA LYS A 89 29.69 2.71 7.00
C LYS A 89 30.24 4.05 7.50
N GLN A 90 29.71 4.56 8.62
CA GLN A 90 30.47 5.52 9.43
C GLN A 90 31.70 4.82 10.01
#